data_AF-A0A6G4V7C3-F1
#
_entry.id   AF-A0A6G4V7C3-F1
#
_cell.length_a   1.000
_cell.length_b   1.000
_cell.length_c   1.000
_cell.angle_alpha   90.00
_cell.angle_beta   90.00
_cell.angle_gamma   90.00
#
_symmetry.space_group_name_H-M   'P 1'
#
loop_
_entity.id
_entity.type
_entity.pdbx_description
1 polymer ?
#
loop_
_entity_poly.entity_id
_entity_poly.type
_entity_poly.pdbx_seq_one_letter_code
_entity_poly.pdbx_strand_id
1 'polypeptide(L)'
;MTTSHLVSATELERSSVVANNAMNRERGLAGVNSYARELGFDPLAYLAERAAAPSWLDLCCGEGRALHQAASALPAAVLTGVDLVGPLAPVPTPPTLERVTASVSHWAPKRTYDLITCVHGLHYVGDQLGLLARAASWLTPDGLLLAHFDPDSIRWADGSPAGRAAVTALRTAGFRYSARHHRLTLQGARSIRLPFHYLGADPAAGPNYTGQPAVASHYGPAGVAASD
;
A
#
# COMPACT_ATOMS: atom_id res chain seq x y z
N MET A 1 22.89 17.80 13.99
CA MET A 1 21.90 16.75 13.72
C MET A 1 20.56 17.29 14.19
N THR A 2 19.72 17.71 13.26
CA THR A 2 18.33 18.06 13.56
C THR A 2 17.63 16.79 14.00
N THR A 3 17.17 16.76 15.25
CA THR A 3 16.24 15.73 15.74
C THR A 3 15.05 15.68 14.79
N SER A 4 14.88 14.57 14.08
CA SER A 4 13.70 14.34 13.24
C SER A 4 12.46 14.42 14.16
N HIS A 5 11.57 15.36 13.86
CA HIS A 5 10.32 15.51 14.61
C HIS A 5 9.31 14.54 14.04
N LEU A 6 9.23 13.34 14.62
CA LEU A 6 8.22 12.36 14.25
C LEU A 6 6.83 12.93 14.54
N VAL A 7 5.96 12.87 13.54
CA VAL A 7 4.59 13.38 13.65
C VAL A 7 3.60 12.24 13.92
N SER A 8 2.46 12.59 14.54
CA SER A 8 1.35 11.66 14.72
C SER A 8 0.73 11.25 13.37
N ALA A 9 -0.01 10.13 13.33
CA ALA A 9 -0.70 9.70 12.10
C ALA A 9 -1.68 10.77 11.58
N THR A 10 -2.47 11.40 12.47
CA THR A 10 -3.42 12.45 12.10
C THR A 10 -2.72 13.70 11.54
N GLU A 11 -1.57 14.07 12.09
CA GLU A 11 -0.77 15.20 11.60
C GLU A 11 -0.15 14.87 10.25
N LEU A 12 0.40 13.66 10.10
CA LEU A 12 0.95 13.16 8.85
C LEU A 12 -0.09 13.21 7.73
N GLU A 13 -1.31 12.71 7.99
CA GLU A 13 -2.44 12.68 7.05
C GLU A 13 -2.89 14.06 6.58
N ARG A 14 -2.56 15.13 7.32
CA ARG A 14 -2.87 16.53 6.94
C ARG A 14 -1.70 17.23 6.27
N SER A 15 -0.53 16.60 6.21
CA SER A 15 0.65 17.19 5.58
C SER A 15 0.47 17.32 4.07
N SER A 16 1.07 18.36 3.48
CA SER A 16 1.08 18.55 2.01
C SER A 16 1.85 17.46 1.26
N VAL A 17 2.66 16.66 1.97
CA VAL A 17 3.34 15.48 1.41
C VAL A 17 2.35 14.33 1.27
N VAL A 18 1.49 14.07 2.24
CA VAL A 18 0.58 12.91 2.24
C VAL A 18 -0.78 13.23 1.63
N ALA A 19 -1.43 14.34 2.02
CA ALA A 19 -2.67 14.82 1.40
C ALA A 19 -2.37 15.65 0.15
N ASN A 20 -1.63 15.06 -0.80
CA ASN A 20 -1.21 15.72 -2.03
C ASN A 20 -2.09 15.36 -3.22
N ASN A 21 -2.08 16.22 -4.25
CA ASN A 21 -2.61 15.95 -5.58
C ASN A 21 -1.51 15.85 -6.66
N ALA A 22 -0.23 15.96 -6.28
CA ALA A 22 0.90 16.06 -7.19
C ALA A 22 1.30 14.70 -7.79
N MET A 23 0.90 13.60 -7.14
CA MET A 23 1.14 12.27 -7.63
C MET A 23 0.30 11.90 -8.84
N ASN A 24 0.76 10.87 -9.54
CA ASN A 24 0.05 10.21 -10.61
C ASN A 24 -1.16 9.40 -10.09
N ARG A 25 -2.21 10.14 -9.72
CA ARG A 25 -3.49 9.67 -9.16
C ARG A 25 -4.45 9.16 -10.24
N GLU A 26 -4.13 9.39 -11.52
CA GLU A 26 -4.98 9.09 -12.67
C GLU A 26 -4.53 7.83 -13.44
N ARG A 27 -3.73 6.98 -12.81
CA ARG A 27 -3.18 5.79 -13.46
C ARG A 27 -4.30 4.83 -13.91
N GLY A 28 -4.22 4.37 -15.16
CA GLY A 28 -5.18 3.41 -15.75
C GLY A 28 -4.71 1.95 -15.64
N LEU A 29 -5.45 1.03 -16.26
CA LEU A 29 -5.09 -0.39 -16.31
C LEU A 29 -3.97 -0.70 -17.30
N ALA A 30 -3.98 -0.06 -18.47
CA ALA A 30 -3.05 -0.31 -19.58
C ALA A 30 -2.43 0.98 -20.14
N GLY A 31 -1.34 0.84 -20.91
CA GLY A 31 -0.59 1.96 -21.51
C GLY A 31 0.67 2.35 -20.73
N VAL A 32 1.26 3.50 -21.08
CA VAL A 32 2.53 3.96 -20.48
C VAL A 32 2.38 4.28 -18.99
N ASN A 33 1.24 4.86 -18.62
CA ASN A 33 0.87 5.19 -17.25
C ASN A 33 -0.16 4.19 -16.70
N SER A 34 0.29 2.99 -16.33
CA SER A 34 -0.65 1.89 -16.06
C SER A 34 -0.27 0.94 -14.95
N TYR A 35 -1.28 0.32 -14.33
CA TYR A 35 -1.10 -0.75 -13.37
C TYR A 35 -0.37 -1.94 -14.00
N ALA A 36 -0.68 -2.30 -15.25
CA ALA A 36 0.01 -3.41 -15.92
C ALA A 36 1.54 -3.22 -15.97
N ARG A 37 1.98 -1.99 -16.26
CA ARG A 37 3.40 -1.64 -16.28
C ARG A 37 4.04 -1.68 -14.89
N GLU A 38 3.40 -1.05 -13.91
CA GLU A 38 3.90 -0.94 -12.54
C GLU A 38 3.98 -2.32 -11.85
N LEU A 39 2.92 -3.12 -11.98
CA LEU A 39 2.81 -4.44 -11.36
C LEU A 39 3.58 -5.53 -12.11
N GLY A 40 3.88 -5.31 -13.40
CA GLY A 40 4.56 -6.27 -14.25
C GLY A 40 3.68 -7.45 -14.68
N PHE A 41 2.35 -7.33 -14.54
CA PHE A 41 1.34 -8.25 -15.07
C PHE A 41 0.02 -7.51 -15.26
N ASP A 42 -0.90 -8.05 -16.07
CA ASP A 42 -2.23 -7.48 -16.28
C ASP A 42 -3.22 -7.86 -15.16
N PRO A 43 -3.69 -6.90 -14.34
CA PRO A 43 -4.66 -7.17 -13.28
C PRO A 43 -5.98 -7.75 -13.79
N LEU A 44 -6.43 -7.35 -14.98
CA LEU A 44 -7.69 -7.86 -15.52
C LEU A 44 -7.57 -9.33 -15.90
N ALA A 45 -6.50 -9.69 -16.61
CA ALA A 45 -6.24 -11.08 -16.97
C ALA A 45 -6.17 -11.97 -15.72
N TYR A 46 -5.43 -11.52 -14.70
CA TYR A 46 -5.30 -12.23 -13.42
C TYR A 46 -6.63 -12.42 -12.67
N LEU A 47 -7.53 -11.43 -12.71
CA LEU A 47 -8.85 -11.52 -12.07
C LEU A 47 -9.84 -12.34 -12.91
N ALA A 48 -9.76 -12.28 -14.24
CA ALA A 48 -10.64 -13.02 -15.14
C ALA A 48 -10.45 -14.54 -15.04
N GLU A 49 -9.26 -15.00 -14.65
CA GLU A 49 -8.96 -16.42 -14.44
C GLU A 49 -9.50 -16.98 -13.10
N ARG A 50 -10.10 -16.14 -12.26
CA ARG A 50 -10.59 -16.53 -10.93
C ARG A 50 -12.07 -16.90 -10.91
N ALA A 51 -12.57 -17.19 -9.70
CA ALA A 51 -13.98 -17.47 -9.42
C ALA A 51 -14.90 -16.43 -10.06
N ALA A 52 -16.18 -16.79 -10.23
CA ALA A 52 -17.17 -16.01 -10.97
C ALA A 52 -17.35 -14.54 -10.51
N ALA A 53 -16.93 -14.20 -9.28
CA ALA A 53 -16.97 -12.84 -8.74
C ALA A 53 -15.63 -12.49 -8.06
N PRO A 54 -14.56 -12.19 -8.83
CA PRO A 54 -13.24 -11.94 -8.28
C PRO A 54 -13.22 -10.60 -7.53
N SER A 55 -12.34 -10.49 -6.55
CA SER A 55 -12.30 -9.34 -5.65
C SER A 55 -10.97 -8.61 -5.66
N TRP A 56 -11.00 -7.29 -5.83
CA TRP A 56 -9.82 -6.44 -5.86
C TRP A 56 -9.93 -5.26 -4.91
N LEU A 57 -8.99 -5.17 -3.96
CA LEU A 57 -8.75 -4.01 -3.11
C LEU A 57 -7.53 -3.22 -3.60
N ASP A 58 -7.71 -1.93 -3.87
CA ASP A 58 -6.61 -1.02 -4.19
C ASP A 58 -6.44 0.02 -3.07
N LEU A 59 -5.28 -0.04 -2.41
CA LEU A 59 -4.89 0.84 -1.32
C LEU A 59 -4.12 2.03 -1.87
N CYS A 60 -4.55 3.23 -1.50
CA CYS A 60 -4.09 4.51 -2.06
C CYS A 60 -4.44 4.62 -3.56
N CYS A 61 -5.71 4.39 -3.89
CA CYS A 61 -6.16 4.27 -5.28
C CYS A 61 -6.20 5.58 -6.08
N GLY A 62 -5.92 6.73 -5.45
CA GLY A 62 -6.03 8.05 -6.08
C GLY A 62 -7.44 8.32 -6.59
N GLU A 63 -7.57 8.65 -7.89
CA GLU A 63 -8.87 8.84 -8.55
C GLU A 63 -9.63 7.52 -8.79
N GLY A 64 -8.99 6.37 -8.56
CA GLY A 64 -9.58 5.04 -8.77
C GLY A 64 -9.86 4.73 -10.25
N ARG A 65 -9.13 5.36 -11.18
CA ARG A 65 -9.34 5.21 -12.62
C ARG A 65 -9.16 3.76 -13.08
N ALA A 66 -8.14 3.06 -12.58
CA ALA A 66 -7.91 1.65 -12.88
C ALA A 66 -9.10 0.77 -12.44
N LEU A 67 -9.64 1.00 -11.25
CA LEU A 67 -10.82 0.28 -10.75
C LEU A 67 -12.09 0.60 -11.56
N HIS A 68 -12.26 1.85 -12.00
CA HIS A 68 -13.35 2.22 -12.90
C HIS A 68 -13.29 1.47 -14.23
N GLN A 69 -12.10 1.39 -14.82
CA GLN A 69 -11.90 0.63 -16.06
C GLN A 69 -12.13 -0.87 -15.82
N ALA A 70 -11.75 -1.38 -14.65
CA ALA A 70 -11.97 -2.78 -14.29
C ALA A 70 -13.44 -3.11 -14.07
N ALA A 71 -14.22 -2.20 -13.48
CA ALA A 71 -15.66 -2.36 -13.29
C ALA A 71 -16.39 -2.58 -14.62
N SER A 72 -15.98 -1.87 -15.67
CA SER A 72 -16.54 -2.04 -17.02
C SER A 72 -16.14 -3.37 -17.67
N ALA A 73 -14.93 -3.87 -17.40
CA ALA A 73 -14.41 -5.10 -17.99
C ALA A 73 -14.86 -6.38 -17.24
N LEU A 74 -15.11 -6.27 -15.93
CA LEU A 74 -15.44 -7.37 -15.04
C LEU A 74 -16.74 -7.03 -14.27
N PRO A 75 -17.92 -7.15 -14.90
CA PRO A 75 -19.19 -6.70 -14.30
C PRO A 75 -19.65 -7.53 -13.09
N ALA A 76 -19.01 -8.66 -12.81
CA ALA A 76 -19.25 -9.48 -11.63
C ALA A 76 -18.20 -9.28 -10.52
N ALA A 77 -17.14 -8.49 -10.77
CA ALA A 77 -16.10 -8.28 -9.78
C ALA A 77 -16.59 -7.44 -8.61
N VAL A 78 -15.96 -7.63 -7.45
CA VAL A 78 -16.12 -6.75 -6.30
C VAL A 78 -14.86 -5.91 -6.14
N LEU A 79 -14.97 -4.62 -6.40
CA LEU A 79 -13.86 -3.69 -6.43
C LEU A 79 -13.97 -2.73 -5.25
N THR A 80 -12.88 -2.53 -4.53
CA THR A 80 -12.81 -1.56 -3.43
C THR A 80 -11.58 -0.67 -3.63
N GLY A 81 -11.79 0.63 -3.76
CA GLY A 81 -10.72 1.62 -3.78
C GLY A 81 -10.71 2.41 -2.47
N VAL A 82 -9.55 2.50 -1.83
CA VAL A 82 -9.36 3.31 -0.63
C VAL A 82 -8.31 4.38 -0.92
N ASP A 83 -8.66 5.64 -0.70
CA ASP A 83 -7.71 6.76 -0.81
C ASP A 83 -7.97 7.78 0.29
N LEU A 84 -6.92 8.45 0.75
CA LEU A 84 -7.05 9.44 1.82
C LEU A 84 -7.81 10.69 1.35
N VAL A 85 -7.54 11.12 0.12
CA VAL A 85 -8.14 12.32 -0.48
C VAL A 85 -9.42 11.94 -1.23
N GLY A 86 -9.49 10.71 -1.74
CA GLY A 86 -10.58 10.27 -2.63
C GLY A 86 -10.45 10.94 -4.00
N PRO A 87 -11.38 10.67 -4.94
CA PRO A 87 -11.36 11.34 -6.23
C PRO A 87 -11.66 12.85 -6.06
N LEU A 88 -10.90 13.69 -6.77
CA LEU A 88 -11.04 15.15 -6.68
C LEU A 88 -12.27 15.66 -7.44
N ALA A 89 -12.66 14.94 -8.50
CA ALA A 89 -13.87 15.21 -9.26
C ALA A 89 -14.94 14.14 -8.98
N PRO A 90 -16.21 14.51 -8.83
CA PRO A 90 -17.30 13.53 -8.76
C PRO A 90 -17.35 12.73 -10.06
N VAL A 91 -17.28 11.40 -9.94
CA VAL A 91 -17.47 10.48 -11.07
C VAL A 91 -18.51 9.45 -10.66
N PRO A 92 -19.54 9.16 -11.49
CA PRO A 92 -20.54 8.14 -11.19
C PRO A 92 -19.88 6.80 -10.89
N THR A 93 -20.08 6.27 -9.68
CA THR A 93 -19.46 5.01 -9.28
C THR A 93 -20.25 3.82 -9.83
N PRO A 94 -19.62 2.89 -10.59
CA PRO A 94 -20.26 1.66 -11.02
C PRO A 94 -20.76 0.83 -9.82
N PRO A 95 -21.84 0.04 -9.96
CA PRO A 95 -22.37 -0.77 -8.85
C PRO A 95 -21.39 -1.78 -8.25
N THR A 96 -20.40 -2.23 -9.04
CA THR A 96 -19.36 -3.18 -8.65
C THR A 96 -18.19 -2.54 -7.90
N LEU A 97 -18.15 -1.20 -7.80
CA LEU A 97 -17.07 -0.45 -7.19
C LEU A 97 -17.53 0.26 -5.92
N GLU A 98 -16.89 -0.06 -4.80
CA GLU A 98 -16.94 0.71 -3.57
C GLU A 98 -15.75 1.69 -3.53
N ARG A 99 -16.03 2.98 -3.32
CA ARG A 99 -15.01 4.00 -3.10
C ARG A 99 -15.05 4.46 -1.65
N VAL A 100 -13.91 4.39 -0.98
CA VAL A 100 -13.77 4.78 0.42
C VAL A 100 -12.75 5.91 0.53
N THR A 101 -13.21 7.07 1.00
CA THR A 101 -12.31 8.16 1.41
C THR A 101 -11.94 7.95 2.87
N ALA A 102 -10.79 7.33 3.13
CA ALA A 102 -10.33 7.03 4.48
C ALA A 102 -8.81 6.88 4.53
N SER A 103 -8.25 7.07 5.73
CA SER A 103 -6.87 6.69 6.00
C SER A 103 -6.72 5.18 6.05
N VAL A 104 -5.87 4.64 5.19
CA VAL A 104 -5.46 3.23 5.22
C VAL A 104 -4.75 2.86 6.53
N SER A 105 -4.26 3.82 7.32
CA SER A 105 -3.66 3.57 8.64
C SER A 105 -4.65 2.97 9.63
N HIS A 106 -5.94 3.30 9.51
CA HIS A 106 -6.98 2.88 10.47
C HIS A 106 -8.13 2.10 9.82
N TRP A 107 -8.27 2.20 8.50
CA TRP A 107 -9.27 1.46 7.75
C TRP A 107 -8.95 -0.04 7.66
N ALA A 108 -9.99 -0.86 7.68
CA ALA A 108 -9.92 -2.29 7.42
C ALA A 108 -11.16 -2.74 6.63
N PRO A 109 -11.02 -3.72 5.71
CA PRO A 109 -12.15 -4.28 5.00
C PRO A 109 -12.94 -5.25 5.88
N LYS A 110 -14.20 -5.49 5.49
CA LYS A 110 -15.06 -6.53 6.08
C LYS A 110 -14.98 -7.88 5.35
N ARG A 111 -14.09 -7.99 4.35
CA ARG A 111 -13.92 -9.16 3.48
C ARG A 111 -12.46 -9.37 3.12
N THR A 112 -12.20 -10.54 2.55
CA THR A 112 -10.93 -10.87 1.92
C THR A 112 -10.95 -10.59 0.41
N TYR A 113 -9.77 -10.48 -0.20
CA TYR A 113 -9.59 -10.13 -1.60
C TYR A 113 -8.66 -11.08 -2.35
N ASP A 114 -8.97 -11.32 -3.62
CA ASP A 114 -8.15 -12.11 -4.53
C ASP A 114 -6.92 -11.35 -5.06
N LEU A 115 -7.05 -10.03 -5.14
CA LEU A 115 -5.99 -9.11 -5.46
C LEU A 115 -6.00 -7.95 -4.47
N ILE A 116 -4.84 -7.64 -3.90
CA ILE A 116 -4.60 -6.41 -3.17
C ILE A 116 -3.44 -5.69 -3.84
N THR A 117 -3.64 -4.42 -4.17
CA THR A 117 -2.59 -3.55 -4.72
C THR A 117 -2.35 -2.34 -3.84
N CYS A 118 -1.09 -1.88 -3.79
CA CYS A 118 -0.72 -0.58 -3.27
C CYS A 118 0.38 0.01 -4.16
N VAL A 119 -0.05 0.63 -5.26
CA VAL A 119 0.87 1.17 -6.29
C VAL A 119 1.35 2.54 -5.85
N HIS A 120 2.63 2.64 -5.46
CA HIS A 120 3.27 3.87 -4.97
C HIS A 120 2.65 4.50 -3.70
N GLY A 121 1.61 3.89 -3.13
CA GLY A 121 0.91 4.42 -1.96
C GLY A 121 1.73 4.42 -0.68
N LEU A 122 2.59 3.41 -0.47
CA LEU A 122 3.38 3.28 0.77
C LEU A 122 4.31 4.48 1.03
N HIS A 123 4.68 5.24 0.01
CA HIS A 123 5.46 6.47 0.15
C HIS A 123 4.78 7.57 0.97
N TYR A 124 3.48 7.42 1.27
CA TYR A 124 2.65 8.39 1.98
C TYR A 124 1.98 7.79 3.21
N VAL A 125 2.31 6.55 3.55
CA VAL A 125 1.77 5.85 4.71
C VAL A 125 2.80 5.91 5.83
N GLY A 126 2.37 6.34 7.01
CA GLY A 126 3.24 6.37 8.19
C GLY A 126 3.72 4.98 8.57
N ASP A 127 2.82 4.08 8.96
CA ASP A 127 3.18 2.69 9.29
C ASP A 127 3.10 1.76 8.07
N GLN A 128 4.12 1.81 7.23
CA GLN A 128 4.20 0.99 6.02
C GLN A 128 4.24 -0.51 6.32
N LEU A 129 5.04 -0.93 7.30
CA LEU A 129 5.20 -2.34 7.68
C LEU A 129 3.92 -2.90 8.32
N GLY A 130 3.25 -2.12 9.18
CA GLY A 130 1.96 -2.49 9.74
C GLY A 130 0.86 -2.59 8.69
N LEU A 131 0.83 -1.69 7.70
CA LEU A 131 -0.12 -1.80 6.58
C LEU A 131 0.10 -3.07 5.76
N LEU A 132 1.35 -3.40 5.42
CA LEU A 132 1.68 -4.64 4.69
C LEU A 132 1.26 -5.89 5.48
N ALA A 133 1.51 -5.92 6.79
CA ALA A 133 1.12 -7.03 7.66
C ALA A 133 -0.41 -7.21 7.71
N ARG A 134 -1.17 -6.11 7.80
CA ARG A 134 -2.65 -6.19 7.76
C ARG A 134 -3.17 -6.58 6.39
N ALA A 135 -2.64 -6.01 5.31
CA ALA A 135 -3.02 -6.35 3.94
C ALA A 135 -2.85 -7.85 3.65
N ALA A 136 -1.79 -8.48 4.16
CA ALA A 136 -1.59 -9.92 4.07
C ALA A 136 -2.73 -10.75 4.72
N SER A 137 -3.33 -10.24 5.79
CA SER A 137 -4.47 -10.89 6.46
C SER A 137 -5.81 -10.71 5.73
N TRP A 138 -5.87 -9.77 4.79
CA TRP A 138 -7.06 -9.49 3.98
C TRP A 138 -7.08 -10.25 2.65
N LEU A 139 -6.11 -11.11 2.38
CA LEU A 139 -6.13 -11.94 1.18
C LEU A 139 -7.09 -13.12 1.32
N THR A 140 -7.63 -13.61 0.20
CA THR A 140 -8.17 -14.97 0.12
C THR A 140 -7.02 -15.99 0.26
N PRO A 141 -7.30 -17.29 0.53
CA PRO A 141 -6.25 -18.31 0.67
C PRO A 141 -5.27 -18.34 -0.50
N ASP A 142 -5.75 -18.07 -1.71
CA ASP A 142 -4.96 -18.03 -2.95
C ASP A 142 -4.83 -16.59 -3.51
N GLY A 143 -5.07 -15.56 -2.69
CA GLY A 143 -4.98 -14.17 -3.11
C GLY A 143 -3.54 -13.71 -3.37
N LEU A 144 -3.39 -12.59 -4.06
CA LEU A 144 -2.09 -11.96 -4.31
C LEU A 144 -2.09 -10.52 -3.78
N LEU A 145 -1.08 -10.18 -3.00
CA LEU A 145 -0.77 -8.80 -2.63
C LEU A 145 0.44 -8.34 -3.44
N LEU A 146 0.36 -7.14 -4.03
CA LEU A 146 1.51 -6.42 -4.58
C LEU A 146 1.54 -4.98 -4.06
N ALA A 147 2.73 -4.52 -3.69
CA ALA A 147 2.93 -3.14 -3.31
C ALA A 147 4.27 -2.63 -3.83
N HIS A 148 4.33 -1.34 -4.16
CA HIS A 148 5.63 -0.68 -4.26
C HIS A 148 6.14 -0.33 -2.88
N PHE A 149 7.40 -0.68 -2.64
CA PHE A 149 8.06 -0.54 -1.36
C PHE A 149 9.49 -0.07 -1.54
N ASP A 150 9.82 0.99 -0.81
CA ASP A 150 11.14 1.58 -0.78
C ASP A 150 11.81 1.31 0.57
N PRO A 151 12.76 0.37 0.65
CA PRO A 151 13.51 0.11 1.87
C PRO A 151 14.22 1.34 2.41
N ASP A 152 14.57 2.29 1.54
CA ASP A 152 15.24 3.53 1.93
C ASP A 152 14.29 4.50 2.63
N SER A 153 12.99 4.23 2.70
CA SER A 153 12.06 4.97 3.55
C SER A 153 12.01 4.46 4.99
N ILE A 154 12.65 3.32 5.30
CA ILE A 154 12.55 2.70 6.63
C ILE A 154 13.74 3.11 7.50
N ARG A 155 13.46 3.57 8.71
CA ARG A 155 14.43 4.13 9.66
C ARG A 155 14.30 3.49 11.03
N TRP A 156 15.43 3.39 11.73
CA TRP A 156 15.45 3.14 13.17
C TRP A 156 15.08 4.40 13.94
N ALA A 157 14.86 4.25 15.25
CA ALA A 157 14.54 5.34 16.17
C ALA A 157 15.54 6.51 16.10
N ASP A 158 16.83 6.20 15.93
CA ASP A 158 17.91 7.19 15.81
C ASP A 158 18.04 7.82 14.41
N GLY A 159 17.15 7.45 13.48
CA GLY A 159 17.17 7.90 12.09
C GLY A 159 18.19 7.18 11.21
N SER A 160 18.88 6.15 11.71
CA SER A 160 19.74 5.32 10.86
C SER A 160 18.92 4.41 9.93
N PRO A 161 19.43 4.01 8.75
CA PRO A 161 18.69 3.17 7.81
C PRO A 161 18.32 1.78 8.38
N ALA A 162 17.06 1.39 8.22
CA ALA A 162 16.53 0.09 8.66
C ALA A 162 16.01 -0.78 7.50
N GLY A 163 16.11 -0.32 6.25
CA GLY A 163 15.59 -0.99 5.06
C GLY A 163 16.01 -2.44 4.90
N ARG A 164 17.29 -2.76 5.13
CA ARG A 164 17.80 -4.15 5.05
C ARG A 164 17.12 -5.06 6.07
N ALA A 165 16.93 -4.59 7.31
CA ALA A 165 16.26 -5.35 8.35
C ALA A 165 14.79 -5.58 7.99
N ALA A 166 14.10 -4.53 7.51
CA ALA A 166 12.72 -4.62 7.06
C ALA A 166 12.53 -5.63 5.92
N VAL A 167 13.35 -5.56 4.86
CA VAL A 167 13.29 -6.51 3.75
C VAL A 167 13.55 -7.94 4.21
N THR A 168 14.49 -8.14 5.14
CA THR A 168 14.80 -9.47 5.70
C THR A 168 13.62 -10.05 6.47
N ALA A 169 12.99 -9.24 7.32
CA ALA A 169 11.81 -9.65 8.07
C ALA A 169 10.61 -9.93 7.16
N LEU A 170 10.35 -9.09 6.16
CA LEU A 170 9.30 -9.32 5.17
C LEU A 170 9.53 -10.61 4.38
N ARG A 171 10.77 -10.88 3.96
CA ARG A 171 11.13 -12.16 3.31
C ARG A 171 10.89 -13.36 4.21
N THR A 172 11.23 -13.24 5.48
CA THR A 172 10.97 -14.29 6.49
C THR A 172 9.46 -14.53 6.66
N ALA A 173 8.64 -13.49 6.56
CA ALA A 173 7.18 -13.59 6.55
C ALA A 173 6.60 -14.11 5.21
N GLY A 174 7.46 -14.38 4.23
CA GLY A 174 7.13 -14.98 2.94
C GLY A 174 6.86 -14.00 1.81
N PHE A 175 7.12 -12.69 2.00
CA PHE A 175 7.12 -11.75 0.88
C PHE A 175 8.31 -12.01 -0.05
N ARG A 176 8.12 -11.75 -1.34
CA ARG A 176 9.21 -11.62 -2.30
C ARG A 176 9.44 -10.15 -2.56
N TYR A 177 10.70 -9.73 -2.60
CA TYR A 177 11.07 -8.35 -2.89
C TYR A 177 11.96 -8.29 -4.14
N SER A 178 11.53 -7.49 -5.12
CA SER A 178 12.30 -7.15 -6.32
C SER A 178 12.87 -5.75 -6.18
N ALA A 179 14.20 -5.64 -5.98
CA ALA A 179 14.88 -4.36 -5.90
C ALA A 179 14.80 -3.58 -7.23
N ARG A 180 14.93 -4.28 -8.37
CA ARG A 180 14.84 -3.67 -9.72
C ARG A 180 13.53 -2.91 -9.95
N HIS A 181 12.45 -3.38 -9.34
CA HIS A 181 11.11 -2.83 -9.54
C HIS A 181 10.53 -2.20 -8.27
N HIS A 182 11.31 -2.12 -7.19
CA HIS A 182 10.84 -1.70 -5.86
C HIS A 182 9.51 -2.35 -5.47
N ARG A 183 9.34 -3.65 -5.76
CA ARG A 183 8.04 -4.33 -5.64
C ARG A 183 8.09 -5.47 -4.63
N LEU A 184 7.15 -5.46 -3.69
CA LEU A 184 6.83 -6.58 -2.82
C LEU A 184 5.68 -7.39 -3.41
N THR A 185 5.76 -8.71 -3.31
CA THR A 185 4.63 -9.61 -3.57
C THR A 185 4.43 -10.63 -2.46
N LEU A 186 3.18 -11.02 -2.24
CA LEU A 186 2.82 -12.09 -1.30
C LEU A 186 1.67 -12.91 -1.86
N GLN A 187 1.85 -14.23 -1.91
CA GLN A 187 0.81 -15.18 -2.31
C GLN A 187 0.16 -15.78 -1.06
N GLY A 188 -1.16 -15.73 -1.01
CA GLY A 188 -1.99 -16.35 0.00
C GLY A 188 -2.05 -15.63 1.35
N ALA A 189 -3.23 -15.74 1.97
CA ALA A 189 -3.55 -15.13 3.25
C ALA A 189 -2.64 -15.60 4.38
N ARG A 190 -2.27 -14.65 5.25
CA ARG A 190 -1.49 -14.96 6.45
C ARG A 190 -1.56 -13.85 7.48
N SER A 191 -1.51 -14.24 8.74
CA SER A 191 -1.26 -13.32 9.85
C SER A 191 0.24 -13.13 10.00
N ILE A 192 0.70 -11.87 9.99
CA ILE A 192 2.12 -11.52 10.04
C ILE A 192 2.38 -10.69 11.30
N ARG A 193 3.37 -11.12 12.07
CA ARG A 193 3.93 -10.32 13.17
C ARG A 193 5.38 -10.01 12.83
N LEU A 194 5.66 -8.74 12.49
CA LEU A 194 7.01 -8.28 12.21
C LEU A 194 7.70 -7.85 13.51
N PRO A 195 9.03 -7.98 13.62
CA PRO A 195 9.79 -7.65 14.83
C PRO A 195 10.04 -6.14 15.00
N PHE A 196 9.08 -5.30 14.61
CA PHE A 196 9.19 -3.85 14.67
C PHE A 196 8.01 -3.24 15.42
N HIS A 197 8.28 -2.17 16.15
CA HIS A 197 7.27 -1.30 16.75
C HIS A 197 7.33 0.07 16.06
N TYR A 198 6.22 0.52 15.47
CA TYR A 198 6.15 1.80 14.78
C TYR A 198 6.20 2.96 15.78
N LEU A 199 7.08 3.92 15.53
CA LEU A 199 7.34 5.07 16.41
C LEU A 199 6.76 6.39 15.89
N GLY A 200 6.45 6.46 14.60
CA GLY A 200 6.02 7.68 13.93
C GLY A 200 6.67 7.82 12.56
N ALA A 201 6.33 8.90 11.86
CA ALA A 201 6.87 9.18 10.53
C ALA A 201 7.45 10.59 10.45
N ASP A 202 8.40 10.74 9.53
CA ASP A 202 9.01 12.02 9.18
C ASP A 202 8.51 12.44 7.79
N PRO A 203 7.68 13.49 7.66
CA PRO A 203 7.22 14.00 6.38
C PRO A 203 8.30 14.80 5.62
N ALA A 204 9.42 15.13 6.26
CA ALA A 204 10.52 15.89 5.68
C ALA A 204 11.71 15.00 5.25
N ALA A 205 11.48 13.69 5.10
CA ALA A 205 12.51 12.70 4.78
C ALA A 205 13.17 12.88 3.40
N GLY A 206 12.58 13.71 2.54
CA GLY A 206 13.07 13.98 1.18
C GLY A 206 12.37 13.10 0.13
N PRO A 207 12.96 13.00 -1.08
CA PRO A 207 12.32 12.31 -2.18
C PRO A 207 12.44 10.78 -2.09
N ASN A 208 11.42 10.06 -2.56
CA ASN A 208 11.48 8.62 -2.84
C ASN A 208 12.26 8.33 -4.13
N TYR A 209 12.40 7.04 -4.49
CA TYR A 209 13.05 6.62 -5.74
C TYR A 209 12.41 7.13 -7.03
N THR A 210 11.19 7.70 -6.98
CA THR A 210 10.54 8.37 -8.13
C THR A 210 10.84 9.88 -8.19
N GLY A 211 11.61 10.42 -7.24
CA GLY A 211 11.95 11.84 -7.13
C GLY A 211 10.89 12.69 -6.44
N GLN A 212 9.81 12.09 -5.93
CA GLN A 212 8.70 12.80 -5.27
C GLN A 212 8.90 12.87 -3.76
N PRO A 213 8.50 13.96 -3.08
CA PRO A 213 8.47 14.00 -1.63
C PRO A 213 7.73 12.79 -1.04
N ALA A 214 8.30 12.19 -0.01
CA ALA A 214 7.77 11.00 0.63
C ALA A 214 8.03 11.01 2.14
N VAL A 215 7.38 10.10 2.85
CA VAL A 215 7.54 9.94 4.29
C VAL A 215 8.60 8.88 4.60
N ALA A 216 9.37 9.07 5.67
CA ALA A 216 10.13 7.99 6.28
C ALA A 216 9.38 7.42 7.47
N SER A 217 9.38 6.10 7.60
CA SER A 217 8.74 5.37 8.69
C SER A 217 9.78 4.95 9.72
N HIS A 218 9.62 5.38 10.97
CA HIS A 218 10.55 5.09 12.05
C HIS A 218 10.05 3.95 12.91
N TYR A 219 10.96 3.02 13.22
CA TYR A 219 10.68 1.83 13.97
C TYR A 219 11.68 1.61 15.10
N GLY A 220 11.22 1.00 16.19
CA GLY A 220 12.04 0.34 17.20
C GLY A 220 11.91 -1.18 17.10
N PRO A 221 12.72 -1.95 17.85
CA PRO A 221 12.50 -3.38 18.00
C PRO A 221 11.14 -3.63 18.68
N ALA A 222 10.38 -4.62 18.21
CA ALA A 222 9.26 -5.10 18.98
C ALA A 222 9.78 -5.68 20.31
N GLY A 223 9.27 -5.20 21.44
CA GLY A 223 9.63 -5.76 22.75
C GLY A 223 9.35 -7.27 22.76
N VAL A 224 10.27 -8.05 23.32
CA VAL A 224 9.99 -9.46 23.64
C VAL A 224 8.86 -9.42 24.66
N ALA A 225 7.68 -9.93 24.30
CA ALA A 225 6.66 -10.16 25.31
C ALA A 225 7.30 -11.06 26.37
N ALA A 226 7.43 -10.54 27.60
CA ALA A 226 7.83 -11.35 28.73
C ALA A 226 6.86 -12.54 28.75
N SER A 227 7.44 -13.74 28.59
CA SER A 227 6.70 -14.97 28.76
C SER A 227 6.58 -15.14 30.27
N ASP A 228 5.38 -14.92 30.80
CA ASP A 228 4.99 -15.46 32.11
C ASP A 228 4.55 -16.92 31.94
#